data_AF-A0A2Z6MLM3-F1
#
_entry.id   AF-A0A2Z6MLM3-F1
#
_cell.length_a   1.000
_cell.length_b   1.000
_cell.length_c   1.000
_cell.angle_alpha   90.00
_cell.angle_beta   90.00
_cell.angle_gamma   90.00
#
_symmetry.space_group_name_H-M   'P 1'
#
loop_
_entity.id
_entity.type
_entity.pdbx_description
1 polymer ?
#
loop_
_entity_poly.entity_id
_entity_poly.type
_entity_poly.pdbx_seq_one_letter_code
_entity_poly.pdbx_strand_id
1 'polypeptide(L)'
;MSGRGGVIKNPHHTPNKRWNGVIPPECSPDASILRFNAALKWEQAHEPLHADIDNKKVCGIGPGMSFANAVRQRVAGELGLVPCAVGGTAIKEWARGEELYENMVKRTKESVKGDENAEIKALLWYQGESDTSSENDAEVYKVKMENLIHNVRQDLNLSSLPIIQVALASGSEYTEKVREAQKGINIPNVICIDAKGLQLKEDNLHLNTEAQIKLGHMLAEAYLTHFDVTSRTRETRDKGSAKKAKEALNQNCRDARFYDGGWVLGGIVRLFHWFVHLMTSSLSRVLSGSGGSGISLFGSKEPFWLAVCCCRGVVGTWTSSCPCWRFAR
;
A
#
# COMPACT_ATOMS: atom_id res chain seq x y z
N MET A 1 -15.96 1.48 -6.10
CA MET A 1 -15.45 1.16 -4.73
C MET A 1 -16.06 -0.11 -4.09
N SER A 2 -17.39 -0.34 -4.11
CA SER A 2 -18.04 -1.41 -3.30
C SER A 2 -17.64 -2.86 -3.62
N GLY A 3 -16.96 -3.10 -4.74
CA GLY A 3 -16.37 -4.40 -5.07
C GLY A 3 -17.31 -5.28 -5.91
N ARG A 4 -16.79 -5.76 -7.03
CA ARG A 4 -17.48 -6.65 -7.99
C ARG A 4 -16.56 -7.73 -8.57
N GLY A 5 -15.30 -7.79 -8.11
CA GLY A 5 -14.36 -8.83 -8.48
C GLY A 5 -14.90 -10.20 -8.08
N GLY A 6 -14.81 -11.18 -8.98
CA GLY A 6 -15.33 -12.53 -8.75
C GLY A 6 -16.86 -12.65 -8.74
N VAL A 7 -17.62 -11.57 -8.99
CA VAL A 7 -19.08 -11.67 -9.15
C VAL A 7 -19.42 -12.21 -10.53
N ILE A 8 -19.98 -13.41 -10.58
CA ILE A 8 -20.33 -14.15 -11.80
C ILE A 8 -21.85 -14.23 -11.98
N LYS A 9 -22.29 -14.44 -13.24
CA LYS A 9 -23.68 -14.80 -13.53
C LYS A 9 -23.93 -16.24 -13.11
N ASN A 10 -25.14 -16.57 -12.65
CA ASN A 10 -25.49 -17.96 -12.39
C ASN A 10 -25.57 -18.75 -13.71
N PRO A 11 -25.02 -19.97 -13.77
CA PRO A 11 -25.03 -20.79 -14.98
C PRO A 11 -26.44 -21.24 -15.41
N HIS A 12 -27.43 -21.22 -14.51
CA HIS A 12 -28.79 -21.71 -14.77
C HIS A 12 -29.82 -20.65 -15.20
N HIS A 13 -29.41 -19.58 -15.89
CA HIS A 13 -30.33 -18.57 -16.46
C HIS A 13 -31.26 -17.85 -15.45
N THR A 14 -31.07 -18.05 -14.14
CA THR A 14 -31.71 -17.22 -13.11
C THR A 14 -30.99 -15.86 -13.02
N PRO A 15 -31.71 -14.74 -12.84
CA PRO A 15 -31.13 -13.39 -12.84
C PRO A 15 -30.18 -13.10 -11.68
N ASN A 16 -30.01 -14.04 -10.74
CA ASN A 16 -29.23 -13.83 -9.54
C ASN A 16 -27.72 -14.00 -9.83
N LYS A 17 -26.99 -12.90 -9.74
CA LYS A 17 -25.52 -12.91 -9.68
C LYS A 17 -25.08 -13.55 -8.36
N ARG A 18 -23.87 -14.10 -8.31
CA ARG A 18 -23.23 -14.54 -7.06
C ARG A 18 -21.74 -14.20 -7.06
N TRP A 19 -21.16 -14.00 -5.90
CA TRP A 19 -19.71 -13.94 -5.76
C TRP A 19 -19.14 -15.36 -5.73
N ASN A 20 -17.98 -15.58 -6.36
CA ASN A 20 -17.35 -16.90 -6.47
C ASN A 20 -16.71 -17.39 -5.16
N GLY A 21 -16.64 -16.55 -4.12
CA GLY A 21 -16.08 -16.89 -2.81
C GLY A 21 -14.55 -17.01 -2.77
N VAL A 22 -13.86 -16.65 -3.86
CA VAL A 22 -12.40 -16.75 -3.93
C VAL A 22 -11.77 -15.54 -3.25
N ILE A 23 -10.96 -15.79 -2.22
CA ILE A 23 -10.17 -14.81 -1.50
C ILE A 23 -8.70 -14.95 -1.91
N PRO A 24 -8.13 -13.98 -2.66
CA PRO A 24 -6.69 -13.91 -2.93
C PRO A 24 -5.88 -13.66 -1.65
N PRO A 25 -4.60 -14.10 -1.59
CA PRO A 25 -3.74 -13.90 -0.41
C PRO A 25 -3.65 -12.44 0.04
N GLU A 26 -3.57 -11.50 -0.90
CA GLU A 26 -3.50 -10.05 -0.65
C GLU A 26 -4.76 -9.50 0.02
N CYS A 27 -5.88 -10.22 -0.09
CA CYS A 27 -7.16 -9.88 0.52
C CYS A 27 -7.46 -10.70 1.78
N SER A 28 -6.49 -11.47 2.29
CA SER A 28 -6.69 -12.30 3.47
C SER A 28 -7.07 -11.46 4.69
N PRO A 29 -7.96 -11.96 5.55
CA PRO A 29 -8.30 -11.30 6.81
C PRO A 29 -7.11 -11.28 7.76
N ASP A 30 -7.09 -10.32 8.67
CA ASP A 30 -6.13 -10.24 9.76
C ASP A 30 -6.80 -9.70 11.02
N ALA A 31 -6.32 -10.10 12.20
CA ALA A 31 -6.89 -9.63 13.47
C ALA A 31 -6.75 -8.11 13.66
N SER A 32 -5.72 -7.48 13.08
CA SER A 32 -5.52 -6.04 13.19
C SER A 32 -6.23 -5.22 12.10
N ILE A 33 -6.99 -5.85 11.21
CA ILE A 33 -7.81 -5.14 10.21
C ILE A 33 -9.28 -5.33 10.55
N LEU A 34 -9.93 -4.22 10.88
CA LEU A 34 -11.32 -4.19 11.30
C LEU A 34 -12.20 -3.54 10.24
N ARG A 35 -13.48 -3.92 10.22
CA ARG A 35 -14.53 -3.37 9.36
C ARG A 35 -15.65 -2.83 10.24
N PHE A 36 -16.12 -1.63 9.94
CA PHE A 36 -17.28 -1.04 10.62
C PHE A 36 -18.56 -1.47 9.89
N ASN A 37 -19.31 -2.40 10.47
CA ASN A 37 -20.45 -3.03 9.81
C ASN A 37 -21.71 -2.13 9.75
N ALA A 38 -22.78 -2.60 9.13
CA ALA A 38 -24.04 -1.85 9.02
C ALA A 38 -24.69 -1.55 10.38
N ALA A 39 -24.42 -2.38 11.40
CA ALA A 39 -24.90 -2.22 12.76
C ALA A 39 -24.03 -1.27 13.61
N LEU A 40 -23.10 -0.53 13.00
CA LEU A 40 -22.18 0.41 13.64
C LEU A 40 -21.28 -0.27 14.70
N LYS A 41 -20.81 -1.48 14.39
CA LYS A 41 -19.88 -2.24 15.23
C LYS A 41 -18.62 -2.59 14.45
N TRP A 42 -17.49 -2.57 15.15
CA TRP A 42 -16.25 -3.12 14.63
C TRP A 42 -16.26 -4.64 14.69
N GLU A 43 -15.85 -5.26 13.59
CA GLU A 43 -15.63 -6.71 13.46
C GLU A 43 -14.37 -6.95 12.63
N GLN A 44 -13.84 -8.18 12.64
CA GLN A 44 -12.73 -8.52 11.76
C GLN A 44 -13.14 -8.30 10.29
N ALA A 45 -12.28 -7.65 9.50
CA ALA A 45 -12.57 -7.38 8.11
C ALA A 45 -12.44 -8.63 7.23
N HIS A 46 -13.50 -8.94 6.49
CA HIS A 46 -13.54 -9.98 5.46
C HIS A 46 -14.18 -9.39 4.19
N GLU A 47 -13.72 -9.82 3.01
CA GLU A 47 -14.45 -9.54 1.78
C GLU A 47 -15.73 -10.39 1.70
N PRO A 48 -16.81 -9.89 1.07
CA PRO A 48 -16.95 -8.57 0.46
C PRO A 48 -17.22 -7.47 1.51
N LEU A 49 -16.37 -6.44 1.56
CA LEU A 49 -16.43 -5.40 2.61
C LEU A 49 -17.75 -4.61 2.65
N HIS A 50 -18.49 -4.57 1.54
CA HIS A 50 -19.74 -3.81 1.42
C HIS A 50 -21.00 -4.69 1.42
N ALA A 51 -20.92 -5.98 1.79
CA ALA A 51 -22.04 -6.91 1.66
C ALA A 51 -23.34 -6.47 2.39
N ASP A 52 -23.22 -5.86 3.57
CA ASP A 52 -24.34 -5.32 4.35
C ASP A 52 -24.57 -3.80 4.13
N ILE A 53 -23.75 -3.16 3.29
CA ILE A 53 -23.81 -1.73 2.97
C ILE A 53 -24.47 -1.51 1.60
N ASP A 54 -23.91 -2.11 0.54
CA ASP A 54 -24.43 -2.09 -0.83
C ASP A 54 -25.39 -3.28 -1.04
N ASN A 55 -26.31 -3.47 -0.08
CA ASN A 55 -27.10 -4.69 0.10
C ASN A 55 -28.11 -4.98 -1.03
N LYS A 56 -28.38 -4.00 -1.91
CA LYS A 56 -29.21 -4.17 -3.12
C LYS A 56 -28.45 -4.84 -4.27
N LYS A 57 -27.13 -5.03 -4.13
CA LYS A 57 -26.23 -5.56 -5.16
C LYS A 57 -25.37 -6.67 -4.58
N VAL A 58 -25.08 -7.68 -5.40
CA VAL A 58 -24.11 -8.72 -5.03
C VAL A 58 -22.72 -8.09 -5.04
N CYS A 59 -22.10 -8.03 -3.87
CA CYS A 59 -20.74 -7.55 -3.68
C CYS A 59 -19.73 -8.68 -3.88
N GLY A 60 -18.53 -8.32 -4.33
CA GLY A 60 -17.38 -9.20 -4.41
C GLY A 60 -16.12 -8.46 -3.97
N ILE A 61 -14.95 -8.88 -4.45
CA ILE A 61 -13.68 -8.23 -4.10
C ILE A 61 -13.69 -6.75 -4.53
N GLY A 62 -13.34 -5.88 -3.58
CA GLY A 62 -13.00 -4.47 -3.80
C GLY A 62 -11.51 -4.22 -3.51
N PRO A 63 -11.05 -2.95 -3.50
CA PRO A 63 -9.65 -2.63 -3.27
C PRO A 63 -9.29 -2.50 -1.78
N GLY A 64 -10.26 -2.65 -0.87
CA GLY A 64 -10.12 -2.29 0.54
C GLY A 64 -9.20 -3.22 1.33
N MET A 65 -9.35 -4.55 1.17
CA MET A 65 -8.49 -5.49 1.90
C MET A 65 -7.04 -5.48 1.41
N SER A 66 -6.81 -5.40 0.10
CA SER A 66 -5.44 -5.30 -0.44
C SER A 66 -4.77 -3.96 -0.07
N PHE A 67 -5.53 -2.86 -0.04
CA PHE A 67 -5.07 -1.59 0.54
C PHE A 67 -4.66 -1.76 2.01
N ALA A 68 -5.56 -2.30 2.85
CA ALA A 68 -5.32 -2.45 4.28
C ALA A 68 -4.10 -3.35 4.57
N ASN A 69 -3.99 -4.48 3.87
CA ASN A 69 -2.86 -5.41 4.01
C ASN A 69 -1.52 -4.80 3.57
N ALA A 70 -1.52 -3.90 2.58
CA ALA A 70 -0.31 -3.19 2.17
C ALA A 70 0.08 -2.09 3.17
N VAL A 71 -0.90 -1.33 3.70
CA VAL A 71 -0.65 -0.24 4.65
C VAL A 71 -0.24 -0.74 6.03
N ARG A 72 -0.88 -1.79 6.55
CA ARG A 72 -0.63 -2.32 7.92
C ARG A 72 0.81 -2.76 8.17
N GLN A 73 1.56 -3.08 7.12
CA GLN A 73 2.98 -3.42 7.24
C GLN A 73 3.85 -2.22 7.64
N ARG A 74 3.31 -1.00 7.51
CA ARG A 74 4.00 0.27 7.74
C ARG A 74 3.43 1.07 8.91
N VAL A 75 2.19 0.80 9.33
CA VAL A 75 1.52 1.49 10.43
C VAL A 75 1.45 0.59 11.67
N ALA A 76 1.55 1.20 12.85
CA ALA A 76 1.35 0.51 14.12
C ALA A 76 -0.12 0.60 14.56
N GLY A 77 -0.63 -0.44 15.21
CA GLY A 77 -1.99 -0.50 15.72
C GLY A 77 -2.98 -1.19 14.78
N GLU A 78 -4.26 -1.05 15.11
CA GLU A 78 -5.37 -1.59 14.32
C GLU A 78 -5.72 -0.64 13.17
N LEU A 79 -6.11 -1.20 12.03
CA LEU A 79 -6.56 -0.47 10.85
C LEU A 79 -8.06 -0.71 10.67
N GLY A 80 -8.84 0.36 10.83
CA GLY A 80 -10.28 0.32 10.62
C GLY A 80 -10.68 0.71 9.19
N LEU A 81 -11.56 -0.08 8.57
CA LEU A 81 -12.22 0.19 7.30
C LEU A 81 -13.68 0.57 7.54
N VAL A 82 -14.11 1.72 7.02
CA VAL A 82 -15.51 2.19 7.09
C VAL A 82 -16.14 2.13 5.70
N PRO A 83 -16.73 0.99 5.30
CA PRO A 83 -17.37 0.85 3.99
C PRO A 83 -18.63 1.71 3.91
N CYS A 84 -18.75 2.52 2.86
CA CYS A 84 -19.92 3.40 2.63
C CYS A 84 -20.42 3.36 1.19
N ALA A 85 -19.67 2.79 0.24
CA ALA A 85 -19.98 2.88 -1.17
C ALA A 85 -21.26 2.11 -1.55
N VAL A 86 -22.06 2.69 -2.44
CA VAL A 86 -23.27 2.08 -3.00
C VAL A 86 -23.13 2.05 -4.53
N GLY A 87 -23.44 0.90 -5.13
CA GLY A 87 -23.21 0.72 -6.57
C GLY A 87 -24.25 1.42 -7.43
N GLY A 88 -23.82 2.02 -8.55
CA GLY A 88 -24.70 2.60 -9.57
C GLY A 88 -25.16 4.03 -9.29
N THR A 89 -24.60 4.68 -8.28
CA THR A 89 -24.95 6.04 -7.86
C THR A 89 -24.10 7.09 -8.59
N ALA A 90 -24.72 8.13 -9.11
CA ALA A 90 -24.06 9.33 -9.65
C ALA A 90 -23.63 10.28 -8.53
N ILE A 91 -22.69 11.19 -8.79
CA ILE A 91 -22.14 12.07 -7.75
C ILE A 91 -23.20 13.03 -7.15
N LYS A 92 -24.29 13.28 -7.87
CA LYS A 92 -25.43 14.07 -7.36
C LYS A 92 -26.12 13.41 -6.16
N GLU A 93 -26.14 12.08 -6.09
CA GLU A 93 -26.70 11.32 -4.96
C GLU A 93 -25.78 11.37 -3.72
N TRP A 94 -24.59 11.94 -3.87
CA TRP A 94 -23.60 12.17 -2.82
C TRP A 94 -23.48 13.65 -2.45
N ALA A 95 -24.42 14.50 -2.88
CA ALA A 95 -24.46 15.89 -2.45
C ALA A 95 -24.80 15.97 -0.94
N ARG A 96 -24.33 17.03 -0.27
CA ARG A 96 -24.64 17.26 1.15
C ARG A 96 -26.15 17.37 1.35
N GLY A 97 -26.68 16.68 2.36
CA GLY A 97 -28.13 16.53 2.58
C GLY A 97 -28.75 15.29 1.91
N GLU A 98 -28.07 14.66 0.94
CA GLU A 98 -28.54 13.40 0.35
C GLU A 98 -28.26 12.20 1.27
N GLU A 99 -29.11 11.18 1.20
CA GLU A 99 -29.07 10.02 2.10
C GLU A 99 -27.69 9.33 2.14
N LEU A 100 -27.05 9.15 0.98
CA LEU A 100 -25.75 8.47 0.90
C LEU A 100 -24.64 9.28 1.55
N TYR A 101 -24.64 10.60 1.35
CA TYR A 101 -23.69 11.51 1.96
C TYR A 101 -23.86 11.54 3.48
N GLU A 102 -25.09 11.74 3.96
CA GLU A 102 -25.37 11.80 5.40
C GLU A 102 -25.03 10.49 6.09
N ASN A 103 -25.32 9.35 5.45
CA ASN A 103 -24.93 8.04 5.96
C ASN A 103 -23.41 7.86 6.01
N MET A 104 -22.65 8.31 5.00
CA MET A 104 -21.19 8.26 5.01
C MET A 104 -20.61 9.10 6.16
N VAL A 105 -21.07 10.34 6.33
CA VAL A 105 -20.62 11.24 7.42
C VAL A 105 -20.98 10.65 8.78
N LYS A 106 -22.21 10.17 8.97
CA LYS A 106 -22.66 9.53 10.22
C LYS A 106 -21.81 8.32 10.57
N ARG A 107 -21.61 7.39 9.62
CA ARG A 107 -20.81 6.18 9.83
C ARG A 107 -19.37 6.51 10.20
N THR A 108 -18.80 7.53 9.54
CA THR A 108 -17.44 8.01 9.83
C THR A 108 -17.32 8.62 11.23
N LYS A 109 -18.32 9.38 11.69
CA LYS A 109 -18.34 9.92 13.05
C LYS A 109 -18.52 8.84 14.11
N GLU A 110 -19.43 7.88 13.87
CA GLU A 110 -19.67 6.78 14.81
C GLU A 110 -18.48 5.81 14.89
N SER A 111 -17.68 5.67 13.83
CA SER A 111 -16.53 4.74 13.82
C SER A 111 -15.40 5.17 14.78
N VAL A 112 -15.31 6.46 15.11
CA VAL A 112 -14.30 7.01 16.04
C VAL A 112 -14.89 7.41 17.40
N LYS A 113 -16.19 7.18 17.59
CA LYS A 113 -16.89 7.64 18.79
C LYS A 113 -16.51 6.79 19.99
N GLY A 114 -16.06 7.43 21.05
CA GLY A 114 -15.71 6.78 22.31
C GLY A 114 -14.31 6.16 22.34
N ASP A 115 -13.52 6.31 21.28
CA ASP A 115 -12.10 5.95 21.25
C ASP A 115 -11.27 7.21 21.00
N GLU A 116 -10.61 7.72 22.05
CA GLU A 116 -9.78 8.93 21.98
C GLU A 116 -8.53 8.75 21.11
N ASN A 117 -8.14 7.51 20.79
CA ASN A 117 -6.99 7.20 19.96
C ASN A 117 -7.37 6.92 18.49
N ALA A 118 -8.67 6.84 18.17
CA ALA A 118 -9.12 6.59 16.82
C ALA A 118 -9.01 7.86 15.96
N GLU A 119 -8.37 7.74 14.79
CA GLU A 119 -8.13 8.86 13.89
C GLU A 119 -8.55 8.51 12.46
N ILE A 120 -9.30 9.42 11.81
CA ILE A 120 -9.68 9.27 10.41
C ILE A 120 -8.48 9.67 9.54
N LYS A 121 -7.79 8.66 8.99
CA LYS A 121 -6.53 8.87 8.27
C LYS A 121 -6.67 9.31 6.81
N ALA A 122 -7.70 8.84 6.11
CA ALA A 122 -7.95 9.19 4.72
C ALA A 122 -9.36 8.80 4.29
N LEU A 123 -9.87 9.47 3.24
CA LEU A 123 -11.00 9.02 2.45
C LEU A 123 -10.51 8.44 1.12
N LEU A 124 -10.87 7.18 0.84
CA LEU A 124 -10.63 6.56 -0.46
C LEU A 124 -11.91 6.69 -1.31
N TRP A 125 -11.82 7.34 -2.47
CA TRP A 125 -12.96 7.64 -3.32
C TRP A 125 -12.81 7.05 -4.71
N TYR A 126 -13.73 6.18 -5.11
CA TYR A 126 -13.78 5.66 -6.49
C TYR A 126 -15.22 5.55 -6.95
N GLN A 127 -15.63 6.57 -7.71
CA GLN A 127 -16.95 6.79 -8.27
C GLN A 127 -16.80 7.67 -9.52
N GLY A 128 -17.78 7.58 -10.42
CA GLY A 128 -17.98 8.49 -11.54
C GLY A 128 -18.60 7.80 -12.74
N GLU A 129 -18.64 6.47 -12.77
CA GLU A 129 -19.14 5.69 -13.90
C GLU A 129 -20.59 6.08 -14.26
N SER A 130 -21.46 6.30 -13.28
CA SER A 130 -22.85 6.73 -13.52
C SER A 130 -22.95 8.15 -14.10
N ASP A 131 -21.96 9.01 -13.88
CA ASP A 131 -21.92 10.39 -14.41
C ASP A 131 -21.40 10.44 -15.86
N THR A 132 -20.92 9.33 -16.41
CA THR A 132 -20.38 9.26 -17.79
C THR A 132 -21.44 9.06 -18.87
N SER A 133 -22.71 8.87 -18.49
CA SER A 133 -23.80 8.57 -19.44
C SER A 133 -24.54 9.81 -19.95
N SER A 134 -24.31 10.97 -19.35
CA SER A 134 -24.90 12.25 -19.74
C SER A 134 -23.80 13.30 -19.83
N GLU A 135 -23.79 14.05 -20.93
CA GLU A 135 -22.84 15.14 -21.10
C GLU A 135 -22.93 16.17 -19.97
N ASN A 136 -24.16 16.54 -19.61
CA ASN A 136 -24.42 17.51 -18.56
C ASN A 136 -23.89 17.03 -17.19
N ASP A 137 -24.09 15.75 -16.83
CA ASP A 137 -23.55 15.22 -15.58
C ASP A 137 -22.00 15.17 -15.61
N ALA A 138 -21.40 14.82 -16.75
CA ALA A 138 -19.96 14.82 -16.92
C ALA A 138 -19.34 16.23 -16.84
N GLU A 139 -19.99 17.24 -17.43
CA GLU A 139 -19.52 18.64 -17.42
C GLU A 139 -19.44 19.23 -16.02
N VAL A 140 -20.44 18.93 -15.18
CA VAL A 140 -20.51 19.47 -13.81
C VAL A 140 -19.80 18.57 -12.79
N TYR A 141 -19.22 17.44 -13.21
CA TYR A 141 -18.60 16.47 -12.31
C TYR A 141 -17.51 17.10 -11.43
N LYS A 142 -16.64 17.93 -12.03
CA LYS A 142 -15.53 18.58 -11.30
C LYS A 142 -16.04 19.39 -10.12
N VAL A 143 -17.00 20.29 -10.38
CA VAL A 143 -17.58 21.16 -9.35
C VAL A 143 -18.27 20.35 -8.25
N LYS A 144 -19.01 19.30 -8.62
CA LYS A 144 -19.65 18.41 -7.65
C LYS A 144 -18.63 17.66 -6.79
N MET A 145 -17.52 17.21 -7.37
CA MET A 145 -16.43 16.54 -6.63
C MET A 145 -15.71 17.50 -5.68
N GLU A 146 -15.42 18.73 -6.10
CA GLU A 146 -14.83 19.76 -5.23
C GLU A 146 -15.75 20.09 -4.06
N ASN A 147 -17.05 20.25 -4.32
CA ASN A 147 -18.06 20.45 -3.28
C ASN A 147 -18.12 19.27 -2.30
N LEU A 148 -18.13 18.03 -2.79
CA LEU A 148 -18.08 16.83 -1.95
C LEU A 148 -16.87 16.86 -1.02
N ILE A 149 -15.67 17.15 -1.55
CA ILE A 149 -14.43 17.25 -0.78
C ILE A 149 -14.55 18.29 0.34
N HIS A 150 -15.01 19.50 0.01
CA HIS A 150 -15.18 20.58 0.99
C HIS A 150 -16.20 20.23 2.06
N ASN A 151 -17.35 19.69 1.65
CA ASN A 151 -18.43 19.29 2.56
C ASN A 151 -17.96 18.21 3.54
N VAL A 152 -17.29 17.15 3.06
CA VAL A 152 -16.77 16.08 3.94
C VAL A 152 -15.79 16.64 4.97
N ARG A 153 -14.83 17.48 4.54
CA ARG A 153 -13.86 18.09 5.44
C ARG A 153 -14.53 18.98 6.49
N GLN A 154 -15.52 19.76 6.08
CA GLN A 154 -16.27 20.64 6.98
C GLN A 154 -17.09 19.82 7.99
N ASP A 155 -17.87 18.85 7.53
CA ASP A 155 -18.79 18.10 8.39
C ASP A 155 -18.08 17.14 9.35
N LEU A 156 -16.88 16.67 8.99
CA LEU A 156 -16.00 15.91 9.88
C LEU A 156 -15.07 16.79 10.73
N ASN A 157 -15.04 18.11 10.48
CA ASN A 157 -14.11 19.06 11.10
C ASN A 157 -12.63 18.66 10.89
N LEU A 158 -12.30 18.18 9.69
CA LEU A 158 -10.96 17.74 9.29
C LEU A 158 -10.52 18.49 8.02
N SER A 159 -10.15 19.75 8.18
CA SER A 159 -9.82 20.66 7.06
C SER A 159 -8.69 20.17 6.14
N SER A 160 -7.81 19.31 6.66
CA SER A 160 -6.66 18.74 5.96
C SER A 160 -6.82 17.24 5.65
N LEU A 161 -8.00 16.64 5.84
CA LEU A 161 -8.24 15.21 5.62
C LEU A 161 -7.69 14.77 4.24
N PRO A 162 -6.75 13.80 4.21
CA PRO A 162 -6.30 13.21 2.96
C PRO A 162 -7.43 12.56 2.19
N ILE A 163 -7.52 12.85 0.90
CA ILE A 163 -8.48 12.20 0.00
C ILE A 163 -7.71 11.62 -1.17
N ILE A 164 -7.88 10.32 -1.41
CA ILE A 164 -7.30 9.64 -2.56
C ILE A 164 -8.46 9.23 -3.46
N GLN A 165 -8.62 9.94 -4.56
CA GLN A 165 -9.62 9.62 -5.58
C GLN A 165 -9.02 8.80 -6.71
N VAL A 166 -9.88 8.13 -7.47
CA VAL A 166 -9.49 7.25 -8.58
C VAL A 166 -10.09 7.76 -9.88
N ALA A 167 -9.25 8.09 -10.86
CA ALA A 167 -9.69 8.36 -12.22
C ALA A 167 -10.18 7.07 -12.89
N LEU A 168 -11.38 7.09 -13.46
CA LEU A 168 -12.12 5.89 -13.88
C LEU A 168 -11.37 4.97 -14.84
N ALA A 169 -11.45 3.66 -14.64
CA ALA A 169 -10.97 2.68 -15.63
C ALA A 169 -11.92 2.53 -16.84
N SER A 170 -13.21 2.82 -16.63
CA SER A 170 -14.32 2.44 -17.49
C SER A 170 -15.53 3.35 -17.24
N GLY A 171 -16.50 3.31 -18.16
CA GLY A 171 -17.74 4.08 -18.11
C GLY A 171 -18.45 4.02 -19.47
N SER A 172 -19.24 5.04 -19.76
CA SER A 172 -20.02 5.23 -21.00
C SER A 172 -19.35 6.28 -21.91
N GLU A 173 -20.13 6.93 -22.77
CA GLU A 173 -19.69 7.90 -23.79
C GLU A 173 -18.79 9.02 -23.27
N TYR A 174 -19.10 9.60 -22.12
CA TYR A 174 -18.39 10.77 -21.57
C TYR A 174 -17.30 10.42 -20.55
N THR A 175 -16.78 9.19 -20.61
CA THR A 175 -15.76 8.70 -19.65
C THR A 175 -14.52 9.59 -19.60
N GLU A 176 -13.98 10.02 -20.74
CA GLU A 176 -12.78 10.87 -20.73
C GLU A 176 -13.06 12.26 -20.16
N LYS A 177 -14.26 12.84 -20.37
CA LYS A 177 -14.64 14.13 -19.76
C LYS A 177 -14.67 14.04 -18.23
N VAL A 178 -15.23 12.95 -17.68
CA VAL A 178 -15.21 12.70 -16.22
C VAL A 178 -13.79 12.45 -15.70
N ARG A 179 -12.96 11.72 -16.46
CA ARG A 179 -11.56 11.48 -16.08
C ARG A 179 -10.71 12.76 -16.08
N GLU A 180 -10.90 13.63 -17.07
CA GLU A 180 -10.27 14.96 -17.12
C GLU A 180 -10.68 15.79 -15.90
N ALA A 181 -11.96 15.78 -15.53
CA ALA A 181 -12.46 16.42 -14.33
C ALA A 181 -11.79 15.86 -13.05
N GLN A 182 -11.71 14.53 -12.90
CA GLN A 182 -11.06 13.87 -11.76
C GLN A 182 -9.57 14.22 -11.64
N LYS A 183 -8.84 14.25 -12.76
CA LYS A 183 -7.41 14.61 -12.80
C LYS A 183 -7.18 16.11 -12.62
N GLY A 184 -8.15 16.93 -12.99
CA GLY A 184 -8.09 18.39 -12.90
C GLY A 184 -8.42 18.97 -11.52
N ILE A 185 -8.76 18.14 -10.53
CA ILE A 185 -8.99 18.58 -9.14
C ILE A 185 -7.66 19.06 -8.55
N ASN A 186 -7.61 20.33 -8.14
CA ASN A 186 -6.43 20.96 -7.58
C ASN A 186 -6.73 21.50 -6.17
N ILE A 187 -6.94 20.58 -5.22
CA ILE A 187 -7.21 20.88 -3.81
C ILE A 187 -6.07 20.29 -2.97
N PRO A 188 -5.51 21.02 -1.98
CA PRO A 188 -4.49 20.48 -1.09
C PRO A 188 -4.92 19.18 -0.40
N ASN A 189 -3.98 18.25 -0.20
CA ASN A 189 -4.19 16.91 0.36
C ASN A 189 -5.21 16.05 -0.40
N VAL A 190 -5.39 16.30 -1.70
CA VAL A 190 -6.16 15.43 -2.59
C VAL A 190 -5.21 14.86 -3.64
N ILE A 191 -5.18 13.54 -3.77
CA ILE A 191 -4.40 12.81 -4.78
C ILE A 191 -5.35 12.06 -5.70
N CYS A 192 -5.06 12.06 -6.99
CA CYS A 192 -5.81 11.28 -7.99
C CYS A 192 -4.89 10.20 -8.57
N ILE A 193 -5.23 8.93 -8.36
CA ILE A 193 -4.57 7.81 -9.03
C ILE A 193 -5.35 7.41 -10.28
N ASP A 194 -4.71 6.80 -11.28
CA ASP A 194 -5.35 6.48 -12.56
C ASP A 194 -5.59 4.97 -12.72
N ALA A 195 -6.86 4.55 -12.77
CA ALA A 195 -7.23 3.15 -12.99
C ALA A 195 -7.31 2.76 -14.48
N LYS A 196 -7.04 3.67 -15.42
CA LYS A 196 -7.05 3.37 -16.86
C LYS A 196 -6.11 2.21 -17.19
N GLY A 197 -6.62 1.24 -17.96
CA GLY A 197 -5.88 0.03 -18.34
C GLY A 197 -5.89 -1.08 -17.30
N LEU A 198 -6.50 -0.88 -16.12
CA LEU A 198 -6.80 -2.00 -15.23
C LEU A 198 -7.85 -2.92 -15.87
N GLN A 199 -7.70 -4.22 -15.64
CA GLN A 199 -8.50 -5.23 -16.31
C GLN A 199 -9.96 -5.19 -15.84
N LEU A 200 -10.86 -5.16 -16.82
CA LEU A 200 -12.30 -5.21 -16.60
C LEU A 200 -12.79 -6.65 -16.65
N LYS A 201 -13.95 -6.87 -16.06
CA LYS A 201 -14.75 -8.08 -16.26
C LYS A 201 -15.37 -8.09 -17.66
N GLU A 202 -16.00 -9.21 -18.00
CA GLU A 202 -16.75 -9.38 -19.26
C GLU A 202 -17.86 -8.35 -19.48
N ASP A 203 -18.31 -7.65 -18.43
CA ASP A 203 -19.30 -6.57 -18.56
C ASP A 203 -18.69 -5.24 -19.04
N ASN A 204 -17.37 -5.16 -19.25
CA ASN A 204 -16.63 -3.98 -19.68
C ASN A 204 -16.87 -2.74 -18.80
N LEU A 205 -17.32 -2.94 -17.56
CA LEU A 205 -17.66 -1.86 -16.64
C LEU A 205 -16.93 -2.02 -15.31
N HIS A 206 -16.93 -3.20 -14.72
CA HIS A 206 -16.36 -3.41 -13.40
C HIS A 206 -14.95 -4.01 -13.48
N LEU A 207 -14.04 -3.56 -12.61
CA LEU A 207 -12.73 -4.20 -12.43
C LEU A 207 -12.90 -5.68 -12.01
N ASN A 208 -12.05 -6.55 -12.54
CA ASN A 208 -11.95 -7.94 -12.06
C ASN A 208 -11.21 -8.02 -10.72
N THR A 209 -11.09 -9.22 -10.14
CA THR A 209 -10.46 -9.40 -8.82
C THR A 209 -9.00 -8.92 -8.81
N GLU A 210 -8.23 -9.30 -9.82
CA GLU A 210 -6.81 -8.99 -9.96
C GLU A 210 -6.58 -7.47 -10.10
N ALA A 211 -7.44 -6.80 -10.87
CA ALA A 211 -7.45 -5.35 -10.99
C ALA A 211 -7.82 -4.64 -9.69
N GLN A 212 -8.73 -5.18 -8.89
CA GLN A 212 -9.07 -4.63 -7.56
C GLN A 212 -7.88 -4.75 -6.59
N ILE A 213 -7.16 -5.87 -6.61
CA ILE A 213 -5.93 -6.04 -5.81
C ILE A 213 -4.90 -4.98 -6.22
N LYS A 214 -4.64 -4.85 -7.53
CA LYS A 214 -3.70 -3.86 -8.07
C LYS A 214 -4.11 -2.43 -7.69
N LEU A 215 -5.40 -2.09 -7.79
CA LEU A 215 -5.91 -0.80 -7.38
C LEU A 215 -5.69 -0.54 -5.88
N GLY A 216 -5.92 -1.55 -5.02
CA GLY A 216 -5.64 -1.42 -3.59
C GLY A 216 -4.18 -1.15 -3.27
N HIS A 217 -3.24 -1.79 -3.99
CA HIS A 217 -1.81 -1.48 -3.88
C HIS A 217 -1.49 -0.06 -4.36
N MET A 218 -2.08 0.41 -5.45
CA MET A 218 -1.89 1.79 -5.94
C MET A 218 -2.42 2.82 -4.94
N LEU A 219 -3.57 2.56 -4.30
CA LEU A 219 -4.11 3.39 -3.22
C LEU A 219 -3.17 3.41 -2.01
N ALA A 220 -2.62 2.26 -1.64
CA ALA A 220 -1.71 2.14 -0.50
C ALA A 220 -0.39 2.88 -0.76
N GLU A 221 0.17 2.74 -1.95
CA GLU A 221 1.36 3.47 -2.38
C GLU A 221 1.15 4.99 -2.35
N ALA A 222 0.02 5.46 -2.89
CA ALA A 222 -0.35 6.88 -2.83
C ALA A 222 -0.47 7.37 -1.39
N TYR A 223 -1.12 6.58 -0.51
CA TYR A 223 -1.26 6.92 0.90
C TYR A 223 0.11 7.02 1.60
N LEU A 224 0.93 5.98 1.48
CA LEU A 224 2.22 5.88 2.16
C LEU A 224 3.25 6.91 1.65
N THR A 225 3.20 7.27 0.38
CA THR A 225 4.11 8.24 -0.22
C THR A 225 3.77 9.67 0.20
N HIS A 226 2.48 10.02 0.19
CA HIS A 226 2.06 11.41 0.36
C HIS A 226 1.66 11.77 1.79
N PHE A 227 1.15 10.82 2.57
CA PHE A 227 0.48 11.10 3.84
C PHE A 227 1.06 10.37 5.04
N ASP A 228 1.77 9.24 4.85
CA ASP A 228 2.51 8.62 5.94
C ASP A 228 3.82 9.39 6.21
N VAL A 229 3.89 10.03 7.39
CA VAL A 229 5.04 10.82 7.83
C VAL A 229 6.11 9.94 8.50
N THR A 230 5.77 8.70 8.89
CA THR A 230 6.73 7.79 9.54
C THR A 230 7.76 7.22 8.57
N SER A 231 7.43 7.12 7.28
CA SER A 231 8.35 6.69 6.22
C SER A 231 9.47 7.70 5.95
N ARG A 232 9.14 9.01 5.88
CA ARG A 232 10.10 10.10 5.63
C ARG A 232 11.15 10.25 6.73
N THR A 233 10.77 10.02 7.98
CA THR A 233 11.70 10.06 9.12
C THR A 233 12.61 8.83 9.19
N ARG A 234 12.12 7.63 8.83
CA ARG A 234 12.98 6.43 8.72
C ARG A 234 13.97 6.51 7.57
N GLU A 235 13.54 6.92 6.37
CA GLU A 235 14.42 6.98 5.20
C GLU A 235 15.54 8.02 5.37
N THR A 236 15.24 9.18 5.96
CA THR A 236 16.26 10.19 6.30
C THR A 236 17.21 9.70 7.40
N ARG A 237 16.73 8.94 8.38
CA ARG A 237 17.54 8.35 9.45
C ARG A 237 18.45 7.21 8.95
N ASP A 238 17.96 6.40 8.02
CA ASP A 238 18.74 5.32 7.38
C ASP A 238 19.81 5.90 6.44
N LYS A 239 19.47 6.90 5.62
CA LYS A 239 20.45 7.64 4.79
C LYS A 239 21.51 8.36 5.65
N GLY A 240 21.09 8.97 6.77
CA GLY A 240 22.01 9.59 7.74
C GLY A 240 22.92 8.58 8.43
N SER A 241 22.42 7.40 8.77
CA SER A 241 23.20 6.32 9.40
C SER A 241 24.20 5.70 8.42
N ALA A 242 23.80 5.48 7.16
CA ALA A 242 24.68 5.01 6.09
C ALA A 242 25.79 6.03 5.78
N LYS A 243 25.47 7.34 5.78
CA LYS A 243 26.46 8.41 5.61
C LYS A 243 27.47 8.43 6.77
N LYS A 244 27.00 8.37 8.02
CA LYS A 244 27.88 8.29 9.20
C LYS A 244 28.76 7.03 9.22
N ALA A 245 28.21 5.88 8.82
CA ALA A 245 28.98 4.63 8.72
C ALA A 245 30.09 4.75 7.66
N LYS A 246 29.78 5.36 6.51
CA LYS A 246 30.76 5.61 5.44
C LYS A 246 31.85 6.61 5.85
N GLU A 247 31.48 7.66 6.59
CA GLU A 247 32.42 8.64 7.14
C GLU A 247 33.33 8.03 8.21
N ALA A 248 32.79 7.22 9.13
CA ALA A 248 33.56 6.50 10.14
C ALA A 248 34.54 5.49 9.53
N LEU A 249 34.12 4.76 8.49
CA LEU A 249 35.00 3.85 7.76
C LEU A 249 36.15 4.62 7.07
N ASN A 250 35.84 5.76 6.46
CA ASN A 250 36.82 6.59 5.77
C ASN A 250 37.81 7.25 6.75
N GLN A 251 37.36 7.62 7.95
CA GLN A 251 38.22 8.16 9.01
C GLN A 251 39.18 7.09 9.54
N ASN A 252 38.69 5.88 9.83
CA ASN A 252 39.54 4.77 10.26
C ASN A 252 40.60 4.37 9.21
N CYS A 253 40.29 4.51 7.92
CA CYS A 253 41.27 4.31 6.85
C CYS A 253 42.32 5.43 6.75
N ARG A 254 42.02 6.65 7.21
CA ARG A 254 42.98 7.78 7.24
C ARG A 254 43.92 7.73 8.44
N ASP A 255 43.44 7.19 9.56
CA ASP A 255 44.22 7.08 10.80
C ASP A 255 45.13 5.83 10.84
N ALA A 256 45.06 4.97 9.81
CA ALA A 256 45.98 3.87 9.60
C ALA A 256 47.37 4.40 9.20
N ARG A 257 48.27 4.57 10.18
CA ARG A 257 49.69 4.84 9.95
C ARG A 257 50.46 3.53 9.82
N PHE A 258 51.25 3.40 8.75
CA PHE A 258 52.26 2.37 8.58
C PHE A 258 53.36 2.59 9.64
N TYR A 259 53.54 1.64 10.54
CA TYR A 259 54.74 1.55 11.36
C TYR A 259 55.56 0.36 10.88
N ASP A 260 56.84 0.61 10.59
CA ASP A 260 57.82 -0.42 10.28
C ASP A 260 57.98 -1.35 11.49
N GLY A 261 57.67 -2.63 11.28
CA GLY A 261 58.03 -3.71 12.19
C GLY A 261 56.94 -4.19 13.16
N GLY A 262 55.88 -4.82 12.65
CA GLY A 262 55.10 -5.83 13.40
C GLY A 262 53.66 -5.46 13.77
N TRP A 263 52.78 -6.47 13.70
CA TRP A 263 51.35 -6.35 14.01
C TRP A 263 51.12 -6.28 15.53
N VAL A 264 50.73 -5.12 16.05
CA VAL A 264 50.09 -5.02 17.38
C VAL A 264 48.59 -4.87 17.16
N LEU A 265 47.82 -5.89 17.55
CA LEU A 265 46.35 -5.92 17.49
C LEU A 265 45.75 -5.03 18.60
N GLY A 266 45.69 -3.73 18.34
CA GLY A 266 44.91 -2.78 19.12
C GLY A 266 43.77 -2.20 18.29
N GLY A 267 42.56 -2.74 18.40
CA GLY A 267 41.33 -2.01 18.00
C GLY A 267 40.36 -2.65 17.01
N ILE A 268 40.60 -3.87 16.49
CA ILE A 268 39.70 -4.49 15.48
C ILE A 268 38.68 -5.49 16.07
N VAL A 269 38.70 -5.76 17.38
CA VAL A 269 37.81 -6.78 17.98
C VAL A 269 36.35 -6.32 18.14
N ARG A 270 36.06 -5.01 18.15
CA ARG A 270 34.68 -4.53 18.38
C ARG A 270 33.79 -4.45 17.14
N LEU A 271 34.36 -4.31 15.93
CA LEU A 271 33.56 -4.26 14.70
C LEU A 271 33.11 -5.63 14.21
N PHE A 272 33.89 -6.69 14.45
CA PHE A 272 33.55 -8.04 14.02
C PHE A 272 32.33 -8.60 14.77
N HIS A 273 32.19 -8.30 16.07
CA HIS A 273 30.99 -8.69 16.82
C HIS A 273 29.71 -7.97 16.35
N TRP A 274 29.82 -6.71 15.93
CA TRP A 274 28.65 -5.95 15.47
C TRP A 274 28.17 -6.39 14.08
N PHE A 275 29.12 -6.67 13.17
CA PHE A 275 28.80 -7.10 11.80
C PHE A 275 28.27 -8.54 11.75
N VAL A 276 28.81 -9.45 12.58
CA VAL A 276 28.30 -10.82 12.69
C VAL A 276 26.89 -10.83 13.29
N HIS A 277 26.58 -9.98 14.28
CA HIS A 277 25.22 -9.88 14.83
C HIS A 277 24.18 -9.37 13.83
N LEU A 278 24.54 -8.45 12.94
CA LEU A 278 23.64 -7.96 11.88
C LEU A 278 23.34 -9.02 10.81
N MET A 279 24.33 -9.87 10.48
CA MET A 279 24.19 -10.94 9.50
C MET A 279 23.44 -12.17 10.06
N THR A 280 23.68 -12.54 11.32
CA THR A 280 22.96 -13.66 11.96
C THR A 280 21.48 -13.35 12.23
N SER A 281 21.15 -12.08 12.50
CA SER A 281 19.76 -11.65 12.71
C SER A 281 18.94 -11.56 11.42
N SER A 282 19.58 -11.31 10.28
CA SER A 282 18.93 -11.41 8.95
C SER A 282 18.77 -12.87 8.50
N LEU A 283 19.74 -13.75 8.75
CA LEU A 283 19.63 -15.17 8.38
C LEU A 283 18.59 -15.93 9.22
N SER A 284 18.42 -15.59 10.51
CA SER A 284 17.42 -16.24 11.37
C SER A 284 15.97 -15.94 11.01
N ARG A 285 15.70 -14.90 10.20
CA ARG A 285 14.35 -14.58 9.69
C ARG A 285 14.03 -15.22 8.34
N VAL A 286 15.02 -15.79 7.65
CA VAL A 286 14.83 -16.49 6.36
C VAL A 286 14.63 -18.00 6.56
N LEU A 287 14.86 -18.55 7.76
CA LEU A 287 14.77 -20.01 8.04
C LEU A 287 13.71 -20.42 9.07
N SER A 288 12.67 -19.61 9.32
CA SER A 288 11.53 -19.99 10.18
C SER A 288 10.19 -20.07 9.43
N GLY A 289 10.23 -20.47 8.15
CA GLY A 289 9.03 -20.57 7.31
C GLY A 289 9.13 -21.67 6.25
N SER A 290 9.36 -22.92 6.65
CA SER A 290 8.89 -24.12 5.92
C SER A 290 9.28 -25.38 6.69
N GLY A 291 8.29 -26.02 7.30
CA GLY A 291 8.40 -27.39 7.75
C GLY A 291 8.23 -28.35 6.57
N GLY A 292 9.08 -29.38 6.53
CA GLY A 292 8.77 -30.64 5.84
C GLY A 292 9.58 -30.94 4.58
N SER A 293 10.79 -31.49 4.78
CA SER A 293 11.20 -32.86 4.35
C SER A 293 12.62 -32.94 3.76
N GLY A 294 13.47 -33.68 4.48
CA GLY A 294 14.65 -34.45 4.04
C GLY A 294 15.66 -33.84 3.08
N ILE A 295 16.91 -33.69 3.53
CA ILE A 295 18.09 -34.41 2.99
C ILE A 295 19.29 -34.19 3.94
N SER A 296 20.03 -35.27 4.15
CA SER A 296 21.14 -35.48 5.08
C SER A 296 22.40 -34.65 4.83
N LEU A 297 23.06 -34.28 5.93
CA LEU A 297 24.39 -33.69 6.01
C LEU A 297 25.52 -34.71 5.73
N PHE A 298 26.42 -34.36 4.81
CA PHE A 298 27.87 -34.64 4.80
C PHE A 298 28.49 -33.50 3.96
N GLY A 299 29.57 -32.80 4.26
CA GLY A 299 30.61 -32.88 5.27
C GLY A 299 31.84 -32.23 4.65
N SER A 300 32.31 -31.09 5.15
CA SER A 300 33.73 -30.67 5.10
C SER A 300 33.92 -29.40 5.93
N LYS A 301 34.91 -29.45 6.81
CA LYS A 301 35.38 -28.31 7.61
C LYS A 301 36.47 -27.60 6.82
N GLU A 302 36.19 -26.46 6.22
CA GLU A 302 37.21 -25.46 5.87
C GLU A 302 36.67 -24.04 6.11
N PRO A 303 37.44 -23.14 6.75
CA PRO A 303 37.02 -21.76 6.94
C PRO A 303 37.15 -20.96 5.63
N PHE A 304 36.03 -20.41 5.15
CA PHE A 304 36.02 -19.39 4.11
C PHE A 304 36.63 -18.09 4.65
N TRP A 305 37.76 -17.67 4.09
CA TRP A 305 38.34 -16.34 4.33
C TRP A 305 37.79 -15.36 3.30
N LEU A 306 36.97 -14.40 3.73
CA LEU A 306 36.50 -13.29 2.90
C LEU A 306 37.48 -12.11 3.05
N ALA A 307 38.38 -11.93 2.09
CA ALA A 307 39.26 -10.75 2.03
C ALA A 307 38.54 -9.59 1.34
N VAL A 308 38.24 -8.51 2.07
CA VAL A 308 37.71 -7.27 1.49
C VAL A 308 38.89 -6.37 1.12
N CYS A 309 39.20 -6.28 -0.17
CA CYS A 309 40.21 -5.35 -0.69
C CYS A 309 39.57 -3.98 -0.93
N CYS A 310 40.02 -2.95 -0.20
CA CYS A 310 39.51 -1.59 -0.32
C CYS A 310 40.22 -0.84 -1.46
N CYS A 311 39.81 -1.07 -2.71
CA CYS A 311 40.23 -0.23 -3.83
C CYS A 311 39.21 0.89 -4.07
N ARG A 312 39.71 2.13 -4.17
CA ARG A 312 38.92 3.33 -4.49
C ARG A 312 38.12 3.11 -5.77
N GLY A 313 36.86 3.55 -5.73
CA GLY A 313 35.83 3.17 -6.69
C GLY A 313 36.14 3.46 -8.15
N VAL A 314 35.78 2.49 -8.99
CA VAL A 314 35.28 2.67 -10.36
C VAL A 314 34.32 1.49 -10.61
N VAL A 315 33.09 1.77 -11.03
CA VAL A 315 32.17 0.76 -11.57
C VAL A 315 32.65 0.45 -12.98
N GLY A 316 33.13 -0.76 -13.23
CA GLY A 316 33.64 -1.17 -14.55
C GLY A 316 33.97 -2.66 -14.61
N THR A 317 33.73 -3.26 -15.77
CA THR A 317 33.84 -4.70 -16.08
C THR A 317 35.20 -5.30 -15.75
N TRP A 318 35.18 -6.47 -15.11
CA TRP A 318 36.36 -7.22 -14.69
C TRP A 318 37.07 -7.86 -15.89
N THR A 319 38.28 -7.42 -16.19
CA THR A 319 39.25 -8.17 -17.02
C THR A 319 40.53 -8.37 -16.22
N SER A 320 41.21 -9.48 -16.50
CA SER A 320 42.28 -10.11 -15.71
C SER A 320 43.58 -9.31 -15.70
N SER A 321 43.64 -8.22 -14.94
CA SER A 321 44.86 -7.43 -14.73
C SER A 321 44.83 -6.71 -13.37
N CYS A 322 44.91 -7.43 -12.25
CA CYS A 322 45.11 -6.83 -10.92
C CYS A 322 46.45 -7.30 -10.33
N PRO A 323 47.38 -6.43 -9.90
CA PRO A 323 48.77 -6.82 -9.60
C PRO A 323 49.00 -7.51 -8.24
N CYS A 324 47.96 -7.95 -7.52
CA CYS A 324 48.11 -8.48 -6.16
C CYS A 324 48.39 -9.99 -6.08
N TRP A 325 48.74 -10.65 -7.19
CA TRP A 325 49.16 -12.06 -7.18
C TRP A 325 50.61 -12.20 -7.61
N ARG A 326 51.55 -12.05 -6.66
CA ARG A 326 52.87 -12.69 -6.74
C ARG A 326 53.52 -12.72 -5.34
N PHE A 327 53.92 -13.93 -4.94
CA PHE A 327 54.69 -14.36 -3.77
C PHE A 327 53.92 -14.95 -2.59
N ALA A 328 53.68 -16.26 -2.69
CA ALA A 328 53.82 -17.24 -1.60
C ALA A 328 54.02 -18.66 -2.20
N ARG A 329 55.27 -19.04 -2.41
CA ARG A 329 55.81 -20.36 -2.03
C ARG A 329 57.03 -20.09 -1.18
#